data_AF-A0A380MT64-F1
#
_entry.id   AF-A0A380MT64-F1
#
_cell.length_a   1.000
_cell.length_b   1.000
_cell.length_c   1.000
_cell.angle_alpha   90.00
_cell.angle_beta   90.00
_cell.angle_gamma   90.00
#
_symmetry.space_group_name_H-M   'P 1'
#
loop_
_entity.id
_entity.type
_entity.pdbx_description
1 polymer ?
#
loop_
_entity_poly.entity_id
_entity_poly.type
_entity_poly.pdbx_seq_one_letter_code
_entity_poly.pdbx_strand_id
1 'polypeptide(L)' 'MKEYLVTRQHYGDKQYYAGDTRTVDDDTARYLIDLGVIKAITEEKAEPEHKNKSEPEHKNKAESVPKNKSQK' A
#
# COMPACT_ATOMS: atom_id res chain seq x y z
N MET A 1 13.53 11.31 -2.63
CA MET A 1 12.69 10.10 -2.47
C MET A 1 13.49 8.84 -2.80
N LYS A 2 13.37 7.80 -1.96
CA LYS A 2 14.02 6.49 -2.08
C LYS A 2 12.99 5.38 -1.89
N GLU A 3 13.32 4.16 -2.28
CA GLU A 3 12.45 2.99 -2.12
C GLU A 3 12.74 2.25 -0.81
N TYR A 4 11.66 1.83 -0.15
CA TYR A 4 11.71 1.15 1.14
C TYR A 4 10.76 -0.04 1.14
N LEU A 5 11.16 -1.14 1.76
CA LEU A 5 10.28 -2.31 1.95
C LEU A 5 9.40 -2.06 3.15
N VAL A 6 8.09 -2.20 2.98
CA VAL A 6 7.14 -2.16 4.09
C VAL A 6 7.27 -3.45 4.89
N THR A 7 7.63 -3.32 6.16
CA THR A 7 7.77 -4.44 7.09
C THR A 7 6.49 -4.69 7.88
N ARG A 8 5.75 -3.61 8.19
CA ARG A 8 4.53 -3.69 9.00
C ARG A 8 3.35 -3.11 8.23
N GLN A 9 2.27 -3.87 8.20
CA GLN A 9 1.02 -3.41 7.60
C GLN A 9 0.45 -2.26 8.42
N HIS A 10 0.09 -1.17 7.74
CA HIS A 10 -0.50 0.02 8.36
C HIS A 10 -1.69 0.52 7.54
N TYR A 11 -2.83 0.66 8.22
CA TYR A 11 -4.08 1.17 7.68
C TYR A 11 -4.31 2.57 8.23
N GLY A 12 -4.22 3.57 7.37
CA GLY A 12 -4.36 4.99 7.69
C GLY A 12 -4.51 5.80 6.41
N ASP A 13 -4.13 7.08 6.43
CA ASP A 13 -4.20 7.95 5.25
C ASP A 13 -3.42 7.38 4.06
N LYS A 14 -2.29 6.75 4.34
CA LYS A 14 -1.50 6.00 3.36
C LYS A 14 -1.53 4.53 3.74
N GLN A 15 -2.09 3.73 2.86
CA GLN A 15 -2.18 2.29 3.04
C GLN A 15 -0.82 1.63 2.78
N TYR A 16 -0.24 0.96 3.78
CA TYR A 16 1.03 0.23 3.66
C TYR A 16 0.75 -1.27 3.80
N TYR A 17 1.15 -2.07 2.82
CA TYR A 17 1.02 -3.53 2.84
C TYR A 17 2.36 -4.16 3.19
N ALA A 18 2.41 -5.03 4.20
CA ALA A 18 3.65 -5.73 4.55
C ALA A 18 4.15 -6.55 3.35
N GLY A 19 5.44 -6.43 3.03
CA GLY A 19 6.08 -7.05 1.87
C GLY A 19 6.04 -6.21 0.58
N ASP A 20 5.32 -5.08 0.57
CA ASP A 20 5.28 -4.17 -0.57
C ASP A 20 6.47 -3.20 -0.57
N THR A 21 6.81 -2.64 -1.73
CA THR A 21 7.87 -1.63 -1.87
C THR A 21 7.25 -0.27 -2.11
N ARG A 22 7.68 0.74 -1.35
CA ARG A 22 7.13 2.09 -1.45
C ARG A 22 8.22 3.14 -1.57
N THR A 23 8.01 4.09 -2.48
CA THR A 23 8.84 5.28 -2.61
C THR A 23 8.41 6.33 -1.59
N VAL A 24 9.34 6.74 -0.74
CA VAL A 24 9.10 7.69 0.36
C VAL A 24 10.22 8.73 0.37
N ASP A 25 9.91 9.95 0.79
CA ASP A 25 10.94 10.98 1.01
C ASP A 25 11.74 10.73 2.29
N ASP A 26 12.97 11.26 2.38
CA ASP A 26 13.91 10.95 3.47
C ASP A 26 13.35 11.36 4.85
N ASP A 27 12.69 12.53 4.94
CA ASP A 27 12.04 13.00 6.18
C ASP A 27 10.94 12.05 6.67
N THR A 28 10.04 11.64 5.75
CA THR A 28 8.96 10.70 6.09
C THR A 28 9.52 9.30 6.35
N ALA A 29 10.53 8.88 5.60
CA ALA A 29 11.14 7.57 5.75
C ALA A 29 11.78 7.40 7.11
N ARG A 30 12.47 8.43 7.62
CA ARG A 30 13.08 8.40 8.96
C ARG A 30 12.06 8.10 10.06
N TYR A 31 10.91 8.77 10.00
CA TYR A 31 9.80 8.53 10.94
C TYR A 31 9.20 7.13 10.78
N LEU A 32 8.99 6.67 9.55
CA LEU A 32 8.42 5.34 9.31
C LEU A 32 9.38 4.20 9.68
N ILE A 33 10.69 4.42 9.55
CA ILE A 33 11.72 3.48 10.02
C ILE A 33 11.72 3.42 11.56
N ASP A 34 11.63 4.57 12.24
CA ASP A 34 11.53 4.64 13.70
C ASP A 34 10.29 3.89 14.22
N LEU A 35 9.16 4.03 13.53
CA LEU A 35 7.93 3.27 13.81
C LEU A 35 7.98 1.79 13.40
N GLY A 36 9.03 1.34 12.72
CA GLY A 36 9.19 -0.02 12.21
C GLY A 36 8.19 -0.39 11.10
N VAL A 37 7.64 0.61 10.39
CA VAL A 37 6.69 0.43 9.28
C VAL A 37 7.42 0.06 7.99
N ILE A 38 8.58 0.66 7.75
CA ILE A 38 9.39 0.41 6.55
C ILE A 38 10.86 0.16 6.93
N LYS A 39 11.62 -0.47 6.02
CA LYS A 39 13.07 -0.62 6.09
C LYS A 39 13.74 -0.24 4.78
N ALA A 40 14.99 0.22 4.86
CA ALA A 40 15.81 0.48 3.68
C ALA A 40 16.04 -0.81 2.89
N ILE A 41 15.88 -0.73 1.57
CA ILE A 41 16.19 -1.82 0.66
C ILE A 41 17.67 -1.69 0.32
N THR A 42 18.53 -2.39 1.05
CA THR A 42 19.93 -2.57 0.66
C THR A 42 19.99 -3.69 -0.36
N GLU A 43 20.57 -3.40 -1.54
CA GLU A 43 20.61 -4.28 -2.73
C GLU A 43 21.18 -5.69 -2.47
N GLU A 44 21.82 -5.93 -1.33
CA GLU A 44 22.39 -7.23 -0.95
C GLU A 44 21.35 -8.27 -0.46
N LYS A 45 20.10 -7.86 -0.16
CA LYS A 45 19.09 -8.77 0.42
C LYS A 45 17.66 -8.51 -0.04
N ALA A 46 17.50 -8.03 -1.25
CA ALA A 46 16.20 -7.96 -1.91
C ALA A 46 16.22 -8.93 -3.09
N GLU A 47 16.23 -10.23 -2.82
CA GLU A 47 15.64 -11.15 -3.78
C GLU A 47 14.18 -10.73 -3.93
N PRO A 48 13.77 -10.26 -5.11
CA PRO A 48 12.42 -9.80 -5.32
C PRO A 48 11.54 -11.06 -5.37
N GLU A 49 11.00 -11.49 -4.24
CA GLU A 49 9.65 -12.09 -4.28
C GLU A 49 8.66 -10.96 -4.61
N HIS A 50 8.81 -10.43 -5.82
CA HIS A 50 7.85 -9.63 -6.52
C HIS A 50 6.68 -10.56 -6.88
N LYS A 51 5.94 -11.00 -5.86
CA LYS A 51 4.53 -11.34 -6.02
C LYS A 51 3.77 -10.02 -6.14
N ASN A 52 4.02 -9.34 -7.25
CA ASN A 52 3.07 -8.43 -7.83
C ASN A 52 1.81 -9.24 -8.12
N LYS A 53 0.94 -9.27 -7.12
CA LYS A 53 -0.41 -9.79 -7.20
C LYS A 53 -1.34 -8.78 -6.56
N SER A 54 -1.28 -7.58 -7.12
CA SER A 54 -2.41 -6.68 -7.20
C SER A 54 -2.13 -5.70 -8.33
N GLU A 55 -2.61 -6.05 -9.51
CA GLU A 55 -3.65 -5.20 -10.09
C GLU A 55 -4.69 -4.98 -8.97
N PRO A 56 -4.85 -3.78 -8.39
CA PRO A 56 -6.19 -3.39 -8.09
C PRO A 56 -6.82 -3.11 -9.45
N GLU A 57 -7.45 -4.12 -10.05
CA GLU A 57 -8.72 -3.85 -10.70
C GLU A 57 -9.53 -3.12 -9.61
N HIS A 58 -9.53 -1.79 -9.62
CA HIS A 58 -10.44 -0.97 -8.84
C HIS A 58 -11.85 -1.19 -9.41
N LYS A 59 -12.38 -2.41 -9.28
CA LYS A 59 -13.81 -2.63 -9.20
C LYS A 59 -14.22 -2.13 -7.82
N ASN A 60 -14.35 -0.80 -7.72
CA ASN A 60 -15.21 -0.22 -6.71
C ASN A 60 -16.57 -0.90 -6.87
N LYS A 61 -16.83 -1.88 -6.00
CA LYS A 61 -18.14 -2.47 -5.79
C LYS A 61 -19.00 -1.40 -5.11
N ALA A 62 -19.48 -0.48 -5.92
CA ALA A 62 -20.67 0.30 -5.66
C ALA A 62 -21.83 -0.32 -6.45
N GLU A 63 -22.11 -1.61 -6.22
CA GLU A 63 -23.49 -2.10 -6.22
C GLU A 63 -24.09 -1.65 -4.88
N SER A 64 -25.20 -0.93 -4.76
CA SER A 64 -26.33 -0.76 -5.64
C SER A 64 -27.00 0.58 -5.33
N VAL A 65 -27.35 1.36 -6.36
CA VAL A 65 -28.41 2.36 -6.22
C VAL A 65 -29.72 1.58 -6.08
N PRO A 66 -30.49 1.66 -4.99
CA PRO A 66 -31.77 0.97 -4.91
C PRO A 66 -32.72 1.59 -5.94
N LYS A 67 -33.09 0.79 -6.93
CA LYS A 67 -34.12 1.09 -7.93
C LYS A 67 -35.49 1.09 -7.24
N ASN A 68 -35.88 2.19 -6.60
CA ASN A 68 -37.27 2.33 -6.16
C ASN A 68 -38.14 2.76 -7.35
N LYS A 69 -38.90 1.79 -7.81
CA LYS A 69 -39.96 1.86 -8.81
C LYS A 69 -41.07 2.76 -8.26
N SER A 70 -41.19 3.99 -8.76
CA SER A 70 -42.40 4.79 -8.56
C SER A 70 -42.99 5.09 -9.95
N GLN A 71 -43.84 4.17 -10.41
CA GLN A 71 -44.93 4.55 -11.29
C GLN A 71 -45.97 5.23 -10.41
N LYS A 72 -46.27 6.50 -10.68
CA LYS A 72 -47.62 7.03 -10.57
C LYS A 72 -47.78 8.14 -11.59
#